data_AF-A0A2H0P264-F1
#
_entry.id   AF-A0A2H0P264-F1
#
_cell.length_a   1.000
_cell.length_b   1.000
_cell.length_c   1.000
_cell.angle_alpha   90.00
_cell.angle_beta   90.00
_cell.angle_gamma   90.00
#
_symmetry.space_group_name_H-M   'P 1'
#
loop_
_entity.id
_entity.type
_entity.pdbx_description
1 polymer ?
#
loop_
_entity_poly.entity_id
_entity_poly.type
_entity_poly.pdbx_seq_one_letter_code
_entity_poly.pdbx_strand_id
1 'polypeptide(L)'
;MTHKNPLRELHRFGVSVWYDYVSRSLISSGELKRLIEQDGVRGVTSNPTIFEKAIGGSSDYDDAIRVLAKPGMTPTALFEKLAVADIQAACDLFRPLYEESKAGDGFVSLEVSPKLARDSAGT
;
A
#
# COMPACT_ATOMS: atom_id res chain seq x y z
N MET A 1 -16.71 15.28 26.75
CA MET A 1 -17.08 13.98 26.15
C MET A 1 -15.87 13.51 25.37
N THR A 2 -15.33 12.33 25.65
CA THR A 2 -14.27 11.75 24.81
C THR A 2 -14.89 11.42 23.46
N HIS A 3 -14.54 12.19 22.43
CA HIS A 3 -15.01 11.90 21.07
C HIS A 3 -14.46 10.53 20.67
N LYS A 4 -15.38 9.58 20.46
CA LYS A 4 -15.02 8.26 19.93
C LYS A 4 -14.51 8.40 18.51
N ASN A 5 -13.47 7.65 18.14
CA ASN A 5 -12.96 7.61 16.78
C ASN A 5 -14.03 7.05 15.83
N PRO A 6 -14.55 7.84 14.87
CA PRO A 6 -15.64 7.39 13.99
C PRO A 6 -15.29 6.16 13.16
N LEU A 7 -14.04 6.02 12.72
CA LEU A 7 -13.60 4.88 11.91
C LEU A 7 -13.65 3.57 12.72
N ARG A 8 -13.27 3.63 13.99
CA ARG A 8 -13.39 2.47 14.89
C ARG A 8 -14.83 2.11 15.21
N GLU A 9 -15.73 3.09 15.27
CA GLU A 9 -17.16 2.80 15.48
C GLU A 9 -17.79 2.12 14.25
N LEU A 10 -17.38 2.46 13.02
CA LEU A 10 -17.83 1.77 11.80
C LEU A 10 -17.54 0.26 11.82
N HIS A 11 -16.39 -0.14 12.37
CA HIS A 11 -16.04 -1.55 12.51
C HIS A 11 -17.04 -2.32 13.40
N ARG A 12 -17.68 -1.66 14.38
CA ARG A 12 -18.73 -2.30 15.20
C ARG A 12 -19.98 -2.67 14.39
N PHE A 13 -20.15 -2.06 13.22
CA PHE A 13 -21.21 -2.36 12.26
C PHE A 13 -20.75 -3.31 11.15
N GLY A 14 -19.53 -3.88 11.25
CA GLY A 14 -18.98 -4.79 10.26
C GLY A 14 -18.37 -4.11 9.03
N VAL A 15 -18.06 -2.82 9.10
CA VAL A 15 -17.43 -2.06 8.01
C VAL A 15 -15.92 -1.96 8.23
N SER A 16 -15.15 -2.50 7.29
CA SER A 16 -13.69 -2.36 7.27
C SER A 16 -13.27 -1.16 6.42
N VAL A 17 -12.69 -0.15 7.06
CA VAL A 17 -12.24 1.07 6.38
C VAL A 17 -10.83 0.87 5.84
N TRP A 18 -10.66 1.10 4.54
CA TRP A 18 -9.37 1.01 3.87
C TRP A 18 -8.88 2.41 3.48
N TYR A 19 -7.56 2.57 3.45
CA TYR A 19 -6.92 3.83 3.10
C TYR A 19 -6.46 3.80 1.64
N ASP A 20 -7.00 4.70 0.81
CA ASP A 20 -6.80 4.70 -0.65
C ASP A 20 -5.55 5.46 -1.08
N TYR A 21 -4.42 5.10 -0.47
CA TYR A 21 -3.10 5.63 -0.81
C TYR A 21 -2.01 4.78 -0.17
N VAL A 22 -0.87 4.67 -0.84
CA VAL A 22 0.36 4.12 -0.27
C VAL A 22 1.56 4.85 -0.86
N SER A 23 2.53 5.16 0.00
CA SER A 23 3.83 5.69 -0.41
C SER A 23 4.90 5.17 0.54
N ARG A 24 6.15 5.16 0.08
CA ARG A 24 7.29 4.85 0.93
C ARG A 24 7.35 5.67 2.21
N SER A 25 7.13 6.98 2.13
CA SER A 25 7.13 7.88 3.28
C SER A 25 5.98 7.59 4.27
N LEU A 26 4.78 7.24 3.80
CA LEU A 26 3.67 6.83 4.66
C LEU A 26 4.03 5.60 5.51
N ILE A 27 4.78 4.67 4.92
CA ILE A 27 5.25 3.45 5.59
C ILE A 27 6.42 3.78 6.54
N SER A 28 7.49 4.39 6.03
CA SER A 28 8.76 4.56 6.76
C SER A 28 8.69 5.57 7.88
N SER A 29 7.77 6.54 7.82
CA SER A 29 7.54 7.52 8.89
C SER A 29 6.80 6.92 10.10
N GLY A 30 6.19 5.74 9.94
CA GLY A 30 5.31 5.13 10.94
C GLY A 30 3.87 5.62 10.91
N GLU A 31 3.52 6.52 9.98
CA GLU A 31 2.15 7.03 9.86
C GLU A 31 1.15 5.92 9.50
N LEU A 32 1.50 5.00 8.60
CA LEU A 32 0.65 3.84 8.31
C LEU A 32 0.39 3.00 9.56
N LYS A 33 1.43 2.76 10.37
CA LYS A 33 1.31 2.04 11.64
C LYS A 33 0.37 2.76 12.60
N ARG A 34 0.47 4.09 12.69
CA ARG A 34 -0.43 4.93 13.50
C ARG A 34 -1.88 4.81 13.03
N LEU A 35 -2.13 4.86 11.72
CA LEU A 35 -3.46 4.70 11.13
C LEU A 35 -4.07 3.33 11.43
N ILE A 36 -3.26 2.27 11.42
CA ILE A 36 -3.70 0.92 11.79
C ILE A 36 -4.06 0.86 13.29
N GLU A 37 -3.12 1.25 14.16
CA GLU A 37 -3.24 1.03 15.61
C GLU A 37 -4.25 1.99 16.28
N GLN A 38 -4.26 3.25 15.86
CA GLN A 38 -5.03 4.31 16.50
C GLN A 38 -6.36 4.56 15.79
N ASP A 39 -6.34 4.66 14.46
CA ASP A 39 -7.53 4.98 13.66
C ASP A 39 -8.34 3.74 13.24
N GLY A 40 -7.73 2.55 13.28
CA GLY A 40 -8.41 1.31 12.95
C GLY A 40 -8.55 1.05 11.45
N VAL A 41 -7.65 1.61 10.64
CA VAL A 41 -7.53 1.28 9.21
C VAL A 41 -7.27 -0.21 9.05
N ARG A 42 -8.00 -0.84 8.12
CA ARG A 42 -8.05 -2.29 7.93
C ARG A 42 -7.39 -2.81 6.67
N GLY A 43 -6.92 -1.92 5.81
CA GLY A 43 -6.20 -2.26 4.60
C GLY A 43 -5.82 -1.01 3.81
N VAL A 44 -5.05 -1.21 2.75
CA VAL A 44 -4.70 -0.14 1.80
C VAL A 44 -4.88 -0.60 0.36
N THR A 45 -5.20 0.35 -0.50
CA THR A 45 -5.20 0.17 -1.96
C THR A 45 -4.03 0.90 -2.59
N SER A 46 -3.52 0.32 -3.67
CA SER A 46 -2.62 0.98 -4.61
C SER A 46 -3.18 0.80 -6.01
N ASN A 47 -2.82 1.71 -6.90
CA ASN A 47 -3.11 1.66 -8.33
C ASN A 47 -1.99 2.43 -9.06
N PRO A 48 -1.89 2.33 -10.40
CA PRO A 48 -0.85 3.02 -11.17
C PRO A 48 -0.78 4.53 -10.92
N THR A 49 -1.92 5.20 -10.71
CA THR A 49 -1.97 6.65 -10.44
C THR A 49 -1.42 6.98 -9.05
N ILE A 50 -1.66 6.13 -8.04
CA ILE A 50 -1.10 6.30 -6.70
C ILE A 50 0.43 6.21 -6.77
N PHE A 51 0.98 5.22 -7.46
CA PHE A 51 2.43 5.10 -7.59
C PHE A 51 3.07 6.17 -8.47
N GLU A 52 2.40 6.61 -9.54
CA GLU A 52 2.87 7.73 -10.35
C GLU A 52 3.07 8.98 -9.48
N LYS A 53 2.08 9.33 -8.65
CA LYS A 53 2.17 10.44 -7.71
C LYS A 53 3.22 10.22 -6.63
N ALA A 54 3.28 9.03 -6.06
CA ALA A 54 4.23 8.75 -4.97
C ALA A 54 5.68 8.79 -5.47
N ILE A 55 5.97 8.16 -6.62
CA ILE A 55 7.32 8.06 -7.17
C ILE A 55 7.74 9.37 -7.85
N GLY A 56 6.86 9.98 -8.63
CA GLY A 56 7.17 11.21 -9.37
C GLY A 56 7.04 12.49 -8.53
N GLY A 57 6.29 12.44 -7.43
CA GLY A 57 5.99 13.60 -6.58
C GLY A 57 6.86 13.74 -5.34
N SER A 58 7.82 12.85 -5.10
CA SER A 58 8.73 12.92 -3.96
C SER A 58 10.14 12.43 -4.30
N SER A 59 11.10 12.71 -3.42
CA SER A 59 12.47 12.18 -3.50
C SER A 59 12.65 10.86 -2.76
N ASP A 60 11.56 10.24 -2.26
CA ASP A 60 11.62 9.03 -1.41
C ASP A 60 12.21 7.82 -2.17
N TYR A 61 12.22 7.88 -3.50
CA TYR A 61 12.62 6.77 -4.37
C TYR A 61 14.00 6.96 -5.01
N ASP A 62 14.61 8.14 -4.89
CA ASP A 62 15.84 8.50 -5.60
C ASP A 62 16.99 7.53 -5.36
N ASP A 63 17.21 7.14 -4.10
CA ASP A 63 18.30 6.22 -3.75
C ASP A 63 18.04 4.81 -4.29
N ALA A 64 16.80 4.33 -4.18
CA ALA A 64 16.42 3.01 -4.72
C ALA A 64 16.53 3.00 -6.25
N ILE A 65 16.11 4.07 -6.93
CA ILE A 65 16.25 4.23 -8.38
C ILE A 65 17.72 4.21 -8.77
N ARG A 66 18.59 4.97 -8.07
CA ARG A 66 20.04 4.98 -8.32
C ARG A 66 20.67 3.60 -8.20
N VAL A 67 20.23 2.79 -7.24
CA VAL A 67 20.74 1.42 -7.03
C VAL A 67 20.22 0.43 -8.08
N LEU A 68 18.95 0.56 -8.48
CA LEU A 68 18.25 -0.42 -9.32
C LEU A 68 18.38 -0.13 -10.83
N ALA A 69 18.56 1.12 -11.24
CA ALA A 69 18.64 1.54 -12.65
C ALA A 69 19.99 1.17 -13.30
N LYS A 70 20.26 -0.13 -13.41
CA LYS A 70 21.46 -0.70 -14.04
C LYS A 70 21.25 -0.90 -15.56
N PRO A 71 22.33 -1.03 -16.36
CA PRO A 71 22.21 -1.33 -17.79
C PRO A 71 21.31 -2.55 -18.05
N GLY A 72 20.37 -2.43 -18.99
CA GLY A 72 19.38 -3.46 -19.32
C GLY A 72 18.10 -3.44 -18.46
N MET A 73 18.02 -2.61 -17.41
CA MET A 73 16.78 -2.43 -16.64
C MET A 73 15.75 -1.63 -17.46
N THR A 74 14.55 -2.18 -17.61
CA THR A 74 13.43 -1.45 -18.25
C THR A 74 12.69 -0.59 -17.21
N PRO A 75 12.03 0.51 -17.62
CA PRO A 75 11.23 1.32 -16.71
C PRO A 75 10.13 0.52 -15.99
N THR A 76 9.48 -0.43 -16.68
CA THR A 76 8.46 -1.31 -16.09
C THR A 76 9.04 -2.21 -15.01
N ALA A 77 10.18 -2.87 -15.29
CA ALA A 77 10.82 -3.74 -14.30
C ALA A 77 11.35 -2.93 -13.09
N LEU A 78 11.83 -1.70 -13.31
CA LEU A 78 12.21 -0.80 -12.23
C LEU A 78 11.01 -0.43 -11.37
N PHE A 79 9.90 -0.02 -11.99
CA PHE A 79 8.65 0.30 -11.32
C PHE A 79 8.15 -0.87 -10.48
N GLU A 80 8.06 -2.07 -11.05
CA GLU A 80 7.60 -3.27 -10.35
C GLU A 80 8.44 -3.56 -9.10
N LYS A 81 9.77 -3.43 -9.19
CA LYS A 81 10.65 -3.59 -8.03
C LYS A 81 10.37 -2.58 -6.93
N LEU A 82 10.12 -1.33 -7.27
CA LEU A 82 9.81 -0.28 -6.29
C LEU A 82 8.44 -0.51 -5.66
N ALA A 83 7.41 -0.77 -6.48
CA ALA A 83 6.06 -1.01 -6.04
C ALA A 83 5.97 -2.25 -5.13
N VAL A 84 6.54 -3.38 -5.54
CA VAL A 84 6.54 -4.61 -4.74
C VAL A 84 7.23 -4.41 -3.39
N ALA A 85 8.35 -3.69 -3.35
CA ALA A 85 9.05 -3.42 -2.09
C ALA A 85 8.16 -2.65 -1.10
N ASP A 86 7.47 -1.61 -1.57
CA ASP A 86 6.57 -0.81 -0.73
C ASP A 86 5.33 -1.62 -0.30
N ILE A 87 4.77 -2.44 -1.20
CA ILE A 87 3.64 -3.34 -0.89
C ILE A 87 4.03 -4.37 0.16
N GLN A 88 5.21 -4.98 0.04
CA GLN A 88 5.72 -5.93 1.05
C GLN A 88 5.90 -5.26 2.41
N ALA A 89 6.48 -4.06 2.45
CA ALA A 89 6.66 -3.32 3.70
C ALA A 89 5.31 -2.93 4.34
N ALA A 90 4.31 -2.56 3.54
CA ALA A 90 2.95 -2.34 4.04
C ALA A 90 2.31 -3.65 4.55
N CYS A 91 2.48 -4.77 3.85
CA CYS A 91 1.99 -6.08 4.29
C CYS A 91 2.58 -6.46 5.65
N ASP A 92 3.87 -6.22 5.87
CA ASP A 92 4.52 -6.49 7.16
C ASP A 92 3.88 -5.70 8.31
N LEU A 93 3.48 -4.44 8.07
CA LEU A 93 2.76 -3.63 9.06
C LEU A 93 1.33 -4.13 9.31
N PHE A 94 0.65 -4.63 8.28
CA PHE A 94 -0.71 -5.16 8.38
C PHE A 94 -0.77 -6.60 8.90
N ARG A 95 0.34 -7.33 8.89
CA ARG A 95 0.40 -8.76 9.26
C ARG A 95 -0.24 -9.09 10.62
N PRO A 96 0.00 -8.35 11.71
CA PRO A 96 -0.66 -8.64 12.99
C PRO A 96 -2.19 -8.57 12.90
N LEU A 97 -2.73 -7.58 12.18
CA LEU A 97 -4.16 -7.43 11.96
C LEU A 97 -4.72 -8.55 11.08
N TYR A 98 -4.00 -8.95 10.03
CA TYR A 98 -4.38 -10.08 9.19
C TYR A 98 -4.52 -11.37 9.99
N GLU A 99 -3.57 -11.62 10.90
CA GLU A 99 -3.59 -12.78 11.78
C GLU A 99 -4.72 -12.69 12.83
N GLU A 100 -4.89 -11.54 13.50
CA GLU A 100 -5.93 -11.31 14.52
C GLU A 100 -7.35 -11.43 13.93
N SER A 101 -7.56 -10.86 12.75
CA SER A 101 -8.84 -10.89 12.03
C SER A 101 -9.12 -12.24 11.35
N LYS A 102 -8.21 -13.21 11.43
CA LYS A 102 -8.29 -14.51 10.74
C LYS A 102 -8.48 -14.34 9.23
N ALA A 103 -7.64 -13.52 8.61
CA ALA A 103 -7.67 -13.17 7.20
C ALA A 103 -8.95 -12.41 6.74
N GLY A 104 -9.64 -11.73 7.67
CA GLY A 104 -10.77 -10.87 7.35
C GLY A 104 -10.36 -9.44 6.96
N ASP A 105 -9.26 -8.95 7.52
CA ASP A 105 -8.67 -7.63 7.30
C ASP A 105 -7.15 -7.75 7.08
N GLY A 106 -6.45 -6.62 6.94
CA GLY A 106 -4.99 -6.56 6.86
C GLY A 106 -4.43 -6.76 5.45
N PHE A 107 -5.22 -6.40 4.43
CA PHE A 107 -4.83 -6.55 3.04
C PHE A 107 -4.16 -5.28 2.49
N VAL A 108 -3.24 -5.51 1.55
CA VAL A 108 -2.57 -4.48 0.77
C VAL A 108 -2.77 -4.84 -0.71
N SER A 109 -3.39 -3.94 -1.47
CA SER A 109 -3.73 -4.23 -2.87
C SER A 109 -2.62 -3.78 -3.80
N LEU A 110 -2.27 -4.61 -4.79
CA LEU A 110 -1.39 -4.27 -5.89
C LEU A 110 -2.08 -4.64 -7.21
N GLU A 111 -2.25 -3.66 -8.10
CA GLU A 111 -2.83 -3.88 -9.42
C GLU A 111 -1.80 -4.45 -10.41
N VAL A 112 -2.28 -5.29 -11.33
CA VAL A 112 -1.54 -5.68 -12.53
C VAL A 112 -1.49 -4.52 -13.55
N SER A 113 -0.74 -4.70 -14.64
CA SER A 113 -0.69 -3.70 -15.71
C SER A 113 -2.08 -3.46 -16.33
N PRO A 114 -2.56 -2.21 -16.43
CA PRO A 114 -3.83 -1.90 -17.10
C PRO A 114 -3.89 -2.33 -18.57
N LYS A 115 -2.74 -2.54 -19.22
CA LYS A 115 -2.64 -3.04 -20.60
C LYS A 115 -3.19 -4.47 -20.74
N LEU A 116 -3.26 -5.21 -19.64
CA LEU A 116 -3.71 -6.61 -19.59
C LEU A 116 -5.21 -6.74 -19.29
N ALA A 117 -5.93 -5.63 -19.09
CA ALA A 117 -7.34 -5.64 -18.67
C ALA A 117 -8.31 -6.41 -19.59
N ARG A 118 -7.89 -6.75 -20.82
CA ARG A 118 -8.65 -7.56 -21.80
C ARG A 118 -7.95 -8.87 -22.18
N ASP A 119 -6.93 -9.26 -21.44
CA ASP A 119 -6.16 -10.47 -21.63
C ASP A 119 -6.21 -11.31 -20.34
N SER A 120 -7.09 -12.31 -20.33
CA SER A 120 -7.27 -13.19 -19.18
C SER A 120 -6.08 -14.12 -18.90
N ALA A 121 -5.25 -14.42 -19.89
CA ALA A 121 -4.09 -15.28 -19.70
C ALA A 121 -2.86 -14.49 -19.23
N GLY A 122 -2.77 -13.22 -19.64
CA GLY A 122 -1.72 -12.31 -19.19
C GLY A 122 -1.98 -11.69 -17.82
N THR A 123 -3.24 -11.60 -17.38
CA THR A 123 -3.66 -11.09 -16.06
C THR A 123 -3.51 -12.16 -14.98
#